data_AF-A0A0C3LN59-F1
#
_entry.id   AF-A0A0C3LN59-F1
#
_cell.length_a   1.000
_cell.length_b   1.000
_cell.length_c   1.000
_cell.angle_alpha   90.00
_cell.angle_beta   90.00
_cell.angle_gamma   90.00
#
_symmetry.space_group_name_H-M   'P 1'
#
loop_
_entity.id
_entity.type
_entity.pdbx_description
1 polymer ?
#
loop_
_entity_poly.entity_id
_entity_poly.type
_entity_poly.pdbx_seq_one_letter_code
_entity_poly.pdbx_strand_id
1 'polypeptide(L)'
;MLLNHPTLTTDSWTLYIKASILISMVRSFNSRHWIFAASKDSEMSPASHGSPTESEEFRHLDQLIASFTANIPRAFRDPVGTKVDPLLYMVHLLPHVAMIQLHDPHAKPDSPNDYSTRQMLAATRSILDLIYKLCGTTYDLLHMDHSCSFGWFLAGASIIRFLKVKIDAKDGEEVMRLEQELGIVKYTHSI
;
A
#
# COMPACT_ATOMS: atom_id res chain seq x y z
N MET A 1 -1.05 16.19 -13.27
CA MET A 1 -1.48 15.13 -14.20
C MET A 1 -2.19 13.99 -13.48
N LEU A 2 -1.59 13.40 -12.44
CA LEU A 2 -2.17 12.24 -11.73
C LEU A 2 -3.50 12.54 -11.02
N LEU A 3 -3.68 13.77 -10.51
CA LEU A 3 -4.87 14.18 -9.73
C LEU A 3 -6.00 14.81 -10.57
N ASN A 4 -5.77 15.07 -11.86
CA ASN A 4 -6.78 15.70 -12.72
C ASN A 4 -7.43 14.62 -13.58
N HIS A 5 -8.75 14.48 -13.48
CA HIS A 5 -9.55 13.43 -14.14
C HIS A 5 -10.65 14.05 -15.00
N PRO A 6 -10.36 14.41 -16.26
CA PRO A 6 -11.37 14.94 -17.18
C PRO A 6 -12.48 13.91 -17.42
N THR A 7 -13.74 14.33 -17.28
CA THR A 7 -14.90 13.41 -17.31
C THR A 7 -15.06 12.65 -18.62
N LEU A 8 -14.70 13.25 -19.75
CA LEU A 8 -14.84 12.65 -21.08
C LEU A 8 -13.78 11.61 -21.43
N THR A 9 -12.65 11.59 -20.70
CA THR A 9 -11.49 10.73 -21.02
C THR A 9 -11.03 9.89 -19.83
N THR A 10 -11.80 9.90 -18.72
CA THR A 10 -11.49 9.08 -17.55
C THR A 10 -12.27 7.78 -17.59
N ASP A 11 -11.53 6.68 -17.51
CA ASP A 11 -12.00 5.31 -17.41
C ASP A 11 -11.06 4.52 -16.47
N SER A 12 -11.38 3.25 -16.20
CA SER A 12 -10.57 2.39 -15.31
C SER A 12 -9.14 2.19 -15.82
N TRP A 13 -8.93 2.16 -17.14
CA TRP A 13 -7.62 1.98 -17.76
C TRP A 13 -6.71 3.21 -17.58
N THR A 14 -7.23 4.40 -17.87
CA THR A 14 -6.51 5.66 -17.69
C THR A 14 -6.20 5.94 -16.23
N LEU A 15 -7.09 5.58 -15.31
CA LEU A 15 -6.80 5.60 -13.87
C LEU A 15 -5.71 4.58 -13.50
N TYR A 16 -5.76 3.38 -14.08
CA TYR A 16 -4.76 2.33 -13.83
C TYR A 16 -3.36 2.76 -14.28
N ILE A 17 -3.24 3.42 -15.44
CA ILE A 17 -1.98 4.02 -15.89
C ILE A 17 -1.46 5.03 -14.86
N LYS A 18 -2.33 5.90 -14.33
CA LYS A 18 -1.93 6.89 -13.32
C LYS A 18 -1.45 6.24 -12.03
N ALA A 19 -2.16 5.21 -11.55
CA ALA A 19 -1.75 4.45 -10.38
C ALA A 19 -0.42 3.71 -10.61
N SER A 20 -0.19 3.22 -11.84
CA SER A 20 1.08 2.59 -12.25
C SER A 20 2.26 3.57 -12.32
N ILE A 21 2.01 4.81 -12.75
CA ILE A 21 3.01 5.88 -12.69
C ILE A 21 3.34 6.21 -11.24
N LEU A 22 2.34 6.31 -10.37
CA LEU A 22 2.51 6.61 -8.95
C LEU A 22 3.42 5.58 -8.25
N ILE A 23 3.18 4.29 -8.45
CA ILE A 23 4.04 3.23 -7.88
C ILE A 23 5.46 3.27 -8.48
N SER A 24 5.60 3.61 -9.76
CA SER A 24 6.91 3.77 -10.41
C SER A 24 7.71 4.92 -9.78
N MET A 25 7.06 6.03 -9.43
CA MET A 25 7.69 7.16 -8.73
C MET A 25 8.24 6.73 -7.36
N VAL A 26 7.44 5.99 -6.56
CA VAL A 26 7.88 5.46 -5.26
C VAL A 26 9.06 4.50 -5.42
N ARG A 27 8.98 3.55 -6.35
CA ARG A 27 10.07 2.61 -6.62
C ARG A 27 11.35 3.34 -7.05
N SER A 28 11.23 4.37 -7.87
CA SER A 28 12.37 5.17 -8.31
C SER A 28 13.01 5.91 -7.14
N PHE A 29 12.20 6.48 -6.24
CA PHE A 29 12.67 7.10 -5.00
C PHE A 29 13.42 6.10 -4.13
N ASN A 30 12.79 4.97 -3.80
CA ASN A 30 13.39 3.93 -2.94
C ASN A 30 14.69 3.36 -3.53
N SER A 31 14.73 3.07 -4.83
CA SER A 31 15.93 2.54 -5.49
C SER A 31 17.10 3.52 -5.38
N ARG A 32 16.88 4.83 -5.59
CA ARG A 32 17.94 5.82 -5.42
C ARG A 32 18.44 5.85 -3.99
N HIS A 33 17.54 5.93 -3.01
CA HIS A 33 17.93 5.96 -1.60
C HIS A 33 18.64 4.68 -1.13
N TRP A 34 18.22 3.51 -1.63
CA TRP A 34 18.91 2.26 -1.34
C TRP A 34 20.29 2.19 -1.99
N ILE A 35 20.43 2.58 -3.26
CA ILE A 35 21.73 2.64 -3.94
C ILE A 35 22.67 3.60 -3.20
N PHE A 36 22.18 4.77 -2.80
CA PHE A 36 22.97 5.73 -2.01
C PHE A 36 23.37 5.16 -0.65
N ALA A 37 22.48 4.45 0.05
CA ALA A 37 22.80 3.79 1.32
C ALA A 37 23.85 2.68 1.15
N ALA A 38 23.68 1.82 0.14
CA ALA A 38 24.62 0.71 -0.14
C ALA A 38 26.00 1.21 -0.62
N SER A 39 26.06 2.33 -1.35
CA SER A 39 27.34 2.94 -1.75
C SER A 39 28.10 3.61 -0.61
N LYS A 40 27.41 3.98 0.49
CA LYS A 40 27.98 4.69 1.64
C LYS A 40 28.67 3.79 2.67
N ASP A 41 28.59 2.48 2.53
CA ASP A 41 29.45 1.54 3.28
C ASP A 41 30.94 1.62 2.84
N SER A 42 31.28 2.47 1.86
CA SER A 42 32.64 2.66 1.33
C SER A 42 33.25 4.04 1.64
N GLU A 43 33.25 4.49 2.89
CA GLU A 43 33.95 5.71 3.38
C GLU A 43 33.22 7.06 3.09
N MET A 44 32.42 7.55 4.06
CA MET A 44 32.36 8.96 4.52
C MET A 44 31.11 9.16 5.42
N SER A 45 31.34 9.76 6.61
CA SER A 45 30.42 10.04 7.72
C SER A 45 28.92 10.26 7.43
N PRO A 46 28.00 9.73 8.28
CA PRO A 46 26.54 9.75 8.06
C PRO A 46 25.81 11.07 8.40
N ALA A 47 26.51 12.19 8.60
CA ALA A 47 25.97 13.36 9.31
C ALA A 47 25.33 14.48 8.46
N SER A 48 25.39 14.45 7.11
CA SER A 48 24.98 15.63 6.30
C SER A 48 23.70 15.49 5.48
N HIS A 49 23.03 14.34 5.52
CA HIS A 49 21.73 14.17 4.86
C HIS A 49 20.72 13.75 5.92
N GLY A 50 19.73 14.61 6.19
CA GLY A 50 18.65 14.33 7.15
C GLY A 50 17.89 13.05 6.83
N SER A 51 16.97 12.64 7.70
CA SER A 51 16.19 11.42 7.50
C SER A 51 15.52 11.46 6.11
N PRO A 52 15.52 10.38 5.29
CA PRO A 52 14.84 10.38 4.00
C PRO A 52 13.36 10.81 4.10
N THR A 53 12.72 10.53 5.24
CA THR A 53 11.35 10.93 5.55
C THR A 53 11.16 12.45 5.73
N GLU A 54 12.23 13.19 5.99
CA GLU A 54 12.23 14.66 6.09
C GLU A 54 12.45 15.33 4.73
N SER A 55 12.82 14.56 3.70
CA SER A 55 13.01 15.10 2.36
C SER A 55 11.67 15.60 1.77
N GLU A 56 11.76 16.70 1.02
CA GLU A 56 10.59 17.25 0.32
C GLU A 56 9.98 16.25 -0.66
N GLU A 57 10.83 15.44 -1.32
CA GLU A 57 10.38 14.41 -2.26
C GLU A 57 9.57 13.32 -1.55
N PHE A 58 10.01 12.84 -0.39
CA PHE A 58 9.25 11.86 0.40
C PHE A 58 7.88 12.39 0.79
N ARG A 59 7.84 13.61 1.35
CA ARG A 59 6.59 14.27 1.78
C ARG A 59 5.66 14.50 0.59
N HIS A 60 6.22 14.86 -0.56
CA HIS A 60 5.46 15.02 -1.79
C HIS A 60 4.84 13.70 -2.24
N LEU A 61 5.60 12.59 -2.23
CA LEU A 61 5.08 11.27 -2.62
C LEU A 61 3.98 10.78 -1.67
N ASP A 62 4.18 10.90 -0.36
CA ASP A 62 3.18 10.55 0.66
C ASP A 62 1.86 11.31 0.44
N GLN A 63 1.94 12.63 0.27
CA GLN A 63 0.79 13.48 -0.03
C GLN A 63 0.15 13.17 -1.38
N LEU A 64 0.95 12.89 -2.41
CA LEU A 64 0.48 12.59 -3.76
C LEU A 64 -0.31 11.26 -3.78
N ILE A 65 0.16 10.24 -3.05
CA ILE A 65 -0.56 8.96 -2.90
C ILE A 65 -1.91 9.20 -2.23
N ALA A 66 -1.93 9.87 -1.08
CA ALA A 66 -3.17 10.18 -0.36
C ALA A 66 -4.15 11.01 -1.21
N SER A 67 -3.62 12.01 -1.91
CA SER A 67 -4.40 12.86 -2.80
C SER A 67 -4.96 12.10 -3.99
N PHE A 68 -4.22 11.17 -4.57
CA PHE A 68 -4.69 10.35 -5.68
C PHE A 68 -5.93 9.55 -5.28
N THR A 69 -5.86 8.83 -4.15
CA THR A 69 -7.00 8.05 -3.64
C THR A 69 -8.21 8.94 -3.33
N ALA A 70 -8.00 10.10 -2.71
CA ALA A 70 -9.09 11.03 -2.38
C ALA A 70 -9.77 11.66 -3.61
N ASN A 71 -9.03 11.81 -4.71
CA ASN A 71 -9.51 12.45 -5.95
C ASN A 71 -10.02 11.45 -7.01
N ILE A 72 -10.12 10.15 -6.68
CA ILE A 72 -10.78 9.18 -7.56
C ILE A 72 -12.23 9.63 -7.80
N PRO A 73 -12.66 9.84 -9.07
CA PRO A 73 -13.99 10.35 -9.37
C PRO A 73 -15.08 9.40 -8.87
N ARG A 74 -16.25 9.96 -8.52
CA ARG A 74 -17.34 9.22 -7.87
C ARG A 74 -17.75 7.94 -8.61
N ALA A 75 -17.78 7.97 -9.95
CA ALA A 75 -18.13 6.83 -10.78
C ALA A 75 -17.14 5.64 -10.67
N PHE A 76 -15.94 5.88 -10.15
CA PHE A 76 -14.83 4.93 -10.05
C PHE A 76 -14.44 4.63 -8.59
N ARG A 77 -15.26 5.04 -7.60
CA ARG A 77 -14.92 4.85 -6.18
C ARG A 77 -15.16 3.44 -5.65
N ASP A 78 -15.99 2.66 -6.33
CA ASP A 78 -16.34 1.31 -5.90
C ASP A 78 -15.86 0.27 -6.93
N PRO A 79 -14.68 -0.36 -6.70
CA PRO A 79 -14.12 -1.35 -7.62
C PRO A 79 -14.83 -2.72 -7.55
N VAL A 80 -15.61 -2.96 -6.51
CA VAL A 80 -16.26 -4.25 -6.21
C VAL A 80 -17.75 -4.03 -5.91
N GLY A 81 -18.40 -3.22 -6.75
CA GLY A 81 -19.83 -2.93 -6.65
C GLY A 81 -20.68 -4.04 -7.24
N THR A 82 -21.66 -3.68 -8.09
CA THR A 82 -22.52 -4.66 -8.79
C THR A 82 -21.76 -5.60 -9.73
N LYS A 83 -20.60 -5.16 -10.21
CA LYS A 83 -19.67 -5.92 -11.04
C LYS A 83 -18.27 -5.61 -10.57
N VAL A 84 -17.38 -6.59 -10.66
CA VAL A 84 -15.95 -6.41 -10.41
C VAL A 84 -15.29 -5.92 -11.68
N ASP A 85 -14.61 -4.78 -11.60
CA ASP A 85 -13.73 -4.27 -12.64
C ASP A 85 -12.27 -4.48 -12.19
N PRO A 86 -11.52 -5.42 -12.82
CA PRO A 86 -10.16 -5.74 -12.40
C PRO A 86 -9.18 -4.57 -12.50
N LEU A 87 -9.32 -3.73 -13.53
CA LEU A 87 -8.46 -2.56 -13.69
C LEU A 87 -8.77 -1.55 -12.59
N LEU A 88 -10.05 -1.34 -12.31
CA LEU A 88 -10.45 -0.44 -11.23
C LEU A 88 -10.04 -0.97 -9.86
N TYR A 89 -10.10 -2.29 -9.65
CA TYR A 89 -9.55 -2.91 -8.44
C TYR A 89 -8.07 -2.57 -8.27
N MET A 90 -7.27 -2.67 -9.35
CA MET A 90 -5.86 -2.29 -9.32
C MET A 90 -5.64 -0.80 -9.06
N VAL A 91 -6.53 0.08 -9.56
CA VAL A 91 -6.49 1.54 -9.26
C VAL A 91 -6.59 1.80 -7.76
N HIS A 92 -7.38 1.03 -7.04
CA HIS A 92 -7.52 1.15 -5.58
C HIS A 92 -6.42 0.40 -4.82
N LEU A 93 -5.93 -0.72 -5.35
CA LEU A 93 -4.87 -1.52 -4.72
C LEU A 93 -3.50 -0.83 -4.77
N LEU A 94 -3.08 -0.34 -5.95
CA LEU A 94 -1.72 0.16 -6.19
C LEU A 94 -1.31 1.36 -5.31
N PRO A 95 -2.18 2.34 -5.00
CA PRO A 95 -1.83 3.42 -4.07
C PRO A 95 -1.47 2.91 -2.67
N HIS A 96 -2.16 1.87 -2.17
CA HIS A 96 -1.83 1.27 -0.88
C HIS A 96 -0.53 0.48 -0.93
N VAL A 97 -0.26 -0.22 -2.04
CA VAL A 97 1.04 -0.85 -2.28
C VAL A 97 2.15 0.20 -2.28
N ALA A 98 1.96 1.32 -2.99
CA ALA A 98 2.91 2.43 -3.03
C ALA A 98 3.14 3.04 -1.65
N MET A 99 2.08 3.22 -0.85
CA MET A 99 2.18 3.71 0.53
C MET A 99 3.01 2.77 1.41
N ILE A 100 2.76 1.46 1.35
CA ILE A 100 3.55 0.47 2.09
C ILE A 100 5.02 0.53 1.65
N GLN A 101 5.28 0.52 0.34
CA GLN A 101 6.64 0.56 -0.19
C GLN A 101 7.40 1.83 0.20
N LEU A 102 6.74 2.99 0.20
CA LEU A 102 7.37 4.26 0.58
C LEU A 102 7.81 4.25 2.05
N HIS A 103 6.99 3.67 2.93
CA HIS A 103 7.20 3.72 4.38
C HIS A 103 7.96 2.54 4.98
N ASP A 104 7.95 1.35 4.34
CA ASP A 104 8.53 0.12 4.89
C ASP A 104 10.00 0.24 5.35
N PRO A 105 10.91 0.89 4.59
CA PRO A 105 12.31 1.07 5.02
C PRO A 105 12.48 1.97 6.24
N HIS A 106 11.45 2.74 6.60
CA HIS A 106 11.50 3.76 7.64
C HIS A 106 10.62 3.44 8.84
N ALA A 107 9.79 2.41 8.75
CA ALA A 107 8.86 2.03 9.79
C ALA A 107 9.57 1.39 10.98
N LYS A 108 9.21 1.87 12.17
CA LYS A 108 9.66 1.36 13.48
C LYS A 108 8.44 0.87 14.28
N PRO A 109 7.96 -0.36 14.03
CA PRO A 109 6.71 -0.84 14.62
C PRO A 109 6.72 -0.98 16.14
N ASP A 110 7.92 -1.14 16.71
CA ASP A 110 8.21 -1.19 18.14
C ASP A 110 8.12 0.20 18.81
N SER A 111 8.23 1.27 18.03
CA SER A 111 8.22 2.64 18.52
C SER A 111 6.78 3.18 18.59
N PRO A 112 6.34 3.71 19.74
CA PRO A 112 5.01 4.26 19.87
C PRO A 112 4.85 5.48 18.94
N ASN A 113 3.71 5.57 18.25
CA ASN A 113 3.35 6.68 17.37
C ASN A 113 4.25 6.90 16.14
N ASP A 114 5.06 5.92 15.73
CA ASP A 114 5.84 6.02 14.50
C ASP A 114 4.95 6.30 13.27
N TYR A 115 5.25 7.37 12.54
CA TYR A 115 4.41 7.82 11.42
C TYR A 115 4.37 6.79 10.30
N SER A 116 5.53 6.27 9.91
CA SER A 116 5.64 5.28 8.83
C SER A 116 4.90 3.99 9.16
N THR A 117 5.01 3.50 10.39
CA THR A 117 4.24 2.36 10.90
C THR A 117 2.74 2.60 10.79
N ARG A 118 2.25 3.79 11.19
CA ARG A 118 0.81 4.12 11.09
C ARG A 118 0.32 4.15 9.64
N GLN A 119 1.09 4.77 8.74
CA GLN A 119 0.75 4.84 7.31
C GLN A 119 0.70 3.44 6.69
N MET A 120 1.68 2.59 6.99
CA MET A 120 1.71 1.20 6.52
C MET A 120 0.52 0.40 7.06
N LEU A 121 0.22 0.47 8.37
CA LEU A 121 -0.88 -0.27 8.96
C LEU A 121 -2.22 0.14 8.35
N ALA A 122 -2.44 1.44 8.15
CA ALA A 122 -3.63 1.95 7.48
C ALA A 122 -3.74 1.42 6.03
N ALA A 123 -2.65 1.47 5.27
CA ALA A 123 -2.62 0.95 3.90
C ALA A 123 -2.85 -0.57 3.84
N THR A 124 -2.22 -1.34 4.74
CA THR A 124 -2.43 -2.78 4.87
C THR A 124 -3.90 -3.11 5.12
N ARG A 125 -4.55 -2.41 6.05
CA ARG A 125 -5.98 -2.58 6.35
C ARG A 125 -6.87 -2.27 5.15
N SER A 126 -6.56 -1.22 4.39
CA SER A 126 -7.30 -0.91 3.17
C SER A 126 -7.16 -2.00 2.11
N ILE A 127 -5.98 -2.64 1.97
CA ILE A 127 -5.81 -3.79 1.07
C ILE A 127 -6.64 -4.99 1.56
N LEU A 128 -6.63 -5.27 2.86
CA LEU A 128 -7.44 -6.36 3.44
C LEU A 128 -8.95 -6.12 3.24
N ASP A 129 -9.42 -4.88 3.34
CA ASP A 129 -10.81 -4.51 3.04
C ASP A 129 -11.15 -4.73 1.55
N LEU A 130 -10.24 -4.41 0.63
CA LEU A 130 -10.42 -4.71 -0.80
C LEU A 130 -10.48 -6.23 -1.05
N ILE A 131 -9.63 -7.02 -0.40
CA ILE A 131 -9.67 -8.48 -0.48
C ILE A 131 -11.00 -9.00 0.06
N TYR A 132 -11.43 -8.52 1.22
CA TYR A 132 -12.70 -8.90 1.85
C TYR A 132 -13.89 -8.65 0.91
N LYS A 133 -13.98 -7.43 0.36
CA LYS A 133 -15.02 -7.06 -0.61
C LYS A 133 -15.03 -8.00 -1.80
N LEU A 134 -13.86 -8.28 -2.38
CA LEU A 134 -13.75 -9.18 -3.54
C LEU A 134 -14.20 -10.60 -3.21
N CYS A 135 -13.80 -11.14 -2.06
CA CYS A 135 -14.22 -12.46 -1.58
C CYS A 135 -15.71 -12.55 -1.28
N GLY A 136 -16.37 -11.42 -0.99
CA GLY A 136 -17.82 -11.32 -0.85
C GLY A 136 -18.60 -11.44 -2.17
N THR A 137 -17.92 -11.58 -3.31
CA THR A 137 -18.55 -11.71 -4.63
C THR A 137 -18.41 -13.14 -5.18
N THR A 138 -19.15 -13.43 -6.26
CA THR A 138 -19.00 -14.66 -7.05
C THR A 138 -17.98 -14.49 -8.18
N TYR A 139 -17.12 -13.48 -8.12
CA TYR A 139 -16.16 -13.19 -9.17
C TYR A 139 -15.07 -14.25 -9.21
N ASP A 140 -14.77 -14.76 -10.41
CA ASP A 140 -13.70 -15.72 -10.61
C ASP A 140 -12.34 -15.01 -10.59
N LEU A 141 -11.58 -15.25 -9.51
CA LEU A 141 -10.26 -14.65 -9.26
C LEU A 141 -9.24 -14.96 -10.36
N LEU A 142 -9.45 -15.98 -11.19
CA LEU A 142 -8.58 -16.30 -12.34
C LEU A 142 -8.54 -15.16 -13.38
N HIS A 143 -9.52 -14.27 -13.37
CA HIS A 143 -9.61 -13.12 -14.27
C HIS A 143 -8.93 -11.86 -13.70
N MET A 144 -8.39 -11.91 -12.48
CA MET A 144 -7.60 -10.83 -11.91
C MET A 144 -6.21 -10.76 -12.55
N ASP A 145 -5.69 -9.54 -12.69
CA ASP A 145 -4.30 -9.34 -13.10
C ASP A 145 -3.35 -9.94 -12.06
N HIS A 146 -2.36 -10.72 -12.49
CA HIS A 146 -1.41 -11.41 -11.61
C HIS A 146 -0.66 -10.47 -10.65
N SER A 147 -0.55 -9.18 -10.98
CA SER A 147 0.06 -8.19 -10.09
C SER A 147 -0.77 -7.91 -8.82
N CYS A 148 -2.06 -8.29 -8.78
CA CYS A 148 -2.88 -8.18 -7.56
C CYS A 148 -2.34 -9.07 -6.44
N SER A 149 -1.84 -10.26 -6.78
CA SER A 149 -1.25 -11.22 -5.84
C SER A 149 -0.06 -10.63 -5.10
N PHE A 150 0.74 -9.77 -5.76
CA PHE A 150 1.83 -9.07 -5.11
C PHE A 150 1.33 -8.11 -4.02
N GLY A 151 0.25 -7.35 -4.31
CA GLY A 151 -0.35 -6.46 -3.33
C GLY A 151 -0.93 -7.20 -2.14
N TRP A 152 -1.56 -8.35 -2.37
CA TRP A 152 -2.10 -9.21 -1.30
C TRP A 152 -1.00 -9.83 -0.45
N PHE A 153 0.05 -10.34 -1.08
CA PHE A 153 1.22 -10.86 -0.39
C PHE A 153 1.86 -9.78 0.48
N LEU A 154 2.05 -8.57 -0.06
CA LEU A 154 2.63 -7.45 0.68
C LEU A 154 1.78 -7.08 1.91
N ALA A 155 0.45 -7.04 1.79
CA ALA A 155 -0.43 -6.80 2.91
C ALA A 155 -0.34 -7.91 3.97
N GLY A 156 -0.32 -9.18 3.54
CA GLY A 156 -0.15 -10.34 4.41
C GLY A 156 1.18 -10.32 5.18
N ALA A 157 2.29 -10.00 4.50
CA ALA A 157 3.59 -9.86 5.13
C ALA A 157 3.63 -8.71 6.14
N SER A 158 3.05 -7.56 5.79
CA SER A 158 2.98 -6.39 6.69
C SER A 158 2.15 -6.67 7.94
N ILE A 159 0.97 -7.29 7.83
CA ILE A 159 0.16 -7.59 9.01
C ILE A 159 0.82 -8.62 9.93
N ILE A 160 1.53 -9.61 9.38
CA ILE A 160 2.32 -10.56 10.17
C ILE A 160 3.45 -9.84 10.92
N ARG A 161 4.13 -8.88 10.28
CA ARG A 161 5.15 -8.04 10.94
C ARG A 161 4.57 -7.26 12.12
N PHE A 162 3.39 -6.65 11.97
CA PHE A 162 2.71 -5.95 13.06
C PHE A 162 2.27 -6.90 14.18
N LEU A 163 1.69 -8.05 13.81
CA LEU A 163 1.26 -9.06 14.76
C LEU A 163 2.42 -9.53 15.64
N LYS A 164 3.58 -9.83 15.04
CA LYS A 164 4.79 -10.25 15.76
C LYS A 164 5.19 -9.23 16.83
N VAL A 165 5.20 -7.94 16.47
CA VAL A 165 5.58 -6.87 17.40
C VAL A 165 4.61 -6.78 18.58
N LYS A 166 3.31 -6.99 18.34
CA LYS A 166 2.28 -6.99 19.38
C LYS A 166 2.34 -8.21 20.30
N ILE A 167 2.67 -9.38 19.74
CA ILE A 167 2.96 -10.60 20.51
C ILE A 167 4.16 -10.35 21.44
N ASP A 168 5.26 -9.80 20.90
CA ASP A 168 6.48 -9.52 21.67
C ASP A 168 6.23 -8.50 22.79
N ALA A 169 5.35 -7.52 22.53
CA ALA A 169 4.89 -6.53 23.52
C ALA A 169 3.88 -7.08 24.54
N LYS A 170 3.41 -8.34 24.39
CA LYS A 170 2.35 -8.96 25.20
C LYS A 170 1.03 -8.18 25.20
N ASP A 171 0.73 -7.51 24.10
CA ASP A 171 -0.47 -6.70 23.90
C ASP A 171 -1.61 -7.59 23.36
N GLY A 172 -2.23 -8.36 24.25
CA GLY A 172 -3.21 -9.39 23.88
C GLY A 172 -4.44 -8.87 23.13
N GLU A 173 -4.88 -7.64 23.42
CA GLU A 173 -6.02 -7.02 22.72
C GLU A 173 -5.68 -6.76 21.24
N GLU A 174 -4.53 -6.13 20.98
CA GLU A 174 -4.11 -5.83 19.61
C GLU A 174 -3.74 -7.09 18.83
N VAL A 175 -3.21 -8.12 19.50
CA VAL A 175 -2.99 -9.44 18.88
C VAL A 175 -4.30 -10.02 18.37
N MET A 176 -5.34 -10.11 19.21
CA MET A 176 -6.64 -10.64 18.81
C MET A 176 -7.26 -9.85 17.65
N ARG A 177 -7.13 -8.52 17.68
CA ARG A 177 -7.63 -7.64 16.61
C ARG A 177 -6.95 -7.92 15.27
N LEU A 178 -5.62 -7.99 15.24
CA LEU A 178 -4.86 -8.25 14.02
C LEU A 178 -5.07 -9.68 13.50
N GLU A 179 -5.25 -10.66 14.37
CA GLU A 179 -5.60 -12.03 13.97
C GLU A 179 -6.98 -12.10 13.29
N GLN A 180 -7.96 -11.35 13.79
CA GLN A 180 -9.28 -11.25 13.16
C GLN A 180 -9.18 -10.61 11.76
N GLU A 181 -8.42 -9.51 11.63
CA GLU A 181 -8.17 -8.86 10.33
C GLU A 181 -7.46 -9.81 9.35
N LEU A 182 -6.50 -10.62 9.82
CA LEU A 182 -5.79 -11.63 9.01
C LEU A 182 -6.68 -12.82 8.65
N GLY A 183 -7.67 -13.17 9.49
CA GLY A 183 -8.58 -14.29 9.28
C GLY A 183 -9.29 -14.24 7.93
N ILE A 184 -9.55 -13.04 7.41
CA ILE A 184 -10.14 -12.79 6.08
C ILE A 184 -9.34 -13.48 4.96
N VAL A 185 -8.02 -13.52 5.06
CA VAL A 185 -7.11 -14.11 4.05
C VAL A 185 -7.01 -15.64 4.20
N LYS A 186 -7.36 -16.21 5.36
CA LYS A 186 -7.29 -17.66 5.60
C LYS A 186 -8.46 -18.43 4.97
N TYR A 187 -9.61 -17.80 4.77
CA TYR A 187 -10.81 -18.46 4.23
C TYR A 187 -10.84 -18.60 2.70
N THR A 188 -9.92 -17.95 1.96
CA THR A 188 -9.82 -18.07 0.50
C THR A 188 -9.13 -19.37 0.02
N HIS A 189 -8.59 -20.18 0.93
CA HIS A 189 -7.96 -21.48 0.61
C HIS A 189 -8.87 -22.70 0.80
N SER A 190 -10.17 -22.52 1.07
CA SER A 190 -11.13 -23.62 1.27
C SER A 190 -12.26 -23.66 0.25
N ILE A 191 -12.03 -23.13 -0.95
CA ILE A 191 -12.94 -23.28 -2.10
C ILE A 191 -12.21 -24.06 -3.19
#